data_AF-A0A5C6NU72-F1
#
_entry.id   AF-A0A5C6NU72-F1
#
_cell.length_a   1.000
_cell.length_b   1.000
_cell.length_c   1.000
_cell.angle_alpha   90.00
_cell.angle_beta   90.00
_cell.angle_gamma   90.00
#
_symmetry.space_group_name_H-M   'P 1'
#
loop_
_entity.id
_entity.type
_entity.pdbx_description
1 polymer ?
#
loop_
_entity_poly.entity_id
_entity_poly.type
_entity_poly.pdbx_seq_one_letter_code
_entity_poly.pdbx_strand_id
1 'polypeptide(L)'
;MRSLRFSSAPCLTFHTTASSMMGVTMEQFEQAKNKLSHLKKEPGNDVKLKIYALFKQATQGPCDTPKPSMLDFVNKAKWDSWKSLGSTTPEEAQQQYCDLIGSLLAAEGGDSTPVSPADSSYETLLVSREDNVTTITLNRPLKKNAITNQMYNEIIAALEEAAKDESAITVFTGAGDFYCSGNDLTNFTKIPEDGIQEMAKRGGELLRKYVKAYIDFPKPLVAVVNGPAVGISVTVLGLFDLVYATDRATFHTPFSQLGQTAEGCSSYTFPKIMGPAKANEMLLFNKKLTAAQACDLGLVTEVFPDSSFQAEVWSRLKGYGKLPPNCLLFSKRLIRSTETERLHAVNDAEVERLVERWTSDECFNAIMSFFQNKSKL
;
A
#
# COMPACT_ATOMS: atom_id res chain seq x y z
N MET A 1 -8.27 28.99 81.86
CA MET A 1 -8.20 28.94 80.38
C MET A 1 -7.41 27.70 79.97
N ARG A 2 -8.12 26.63 79.60
CA ARG A 2 -7.58 25.38 79.02
C ARG A 2 -8.35 25.15 77.72
N SER A 3 -7.66 24.93 76.61
CA SER A 3 -8.28 24.46 75.36
C SER A 3 -7.36 23.44 74.71
N LEU A 4 -7.97 22.30 74.36
CA LEU A 4 -7.38 21.06 73.89
C LEU A 4 -7.03 21.12 72.40
N ARG A 5 -5.94 20.44 72.02
CA ARG A 5 -5.56 20.17 70.63
C ARG A 5 -6.37 18.96 70.12
N PHE A 6 -6.97 19.09 68.94
CA PHE A 6 -7.39 17.96 68.11
C PHE A 6 -6.65 18.02 66.77
N SER A 7 -6.02 16.90 66.42
CA SER A 7 -5.32 16.63 65.17
C SER A 7 -6.29 15.97 64.19
N SER A 8 -6.56 16.59 63.05
CA SER A 8 -7.27 15.97 61.92
C SER A 8 -6.28 15.58 60.83
N ALA A 9 -6.16 14.28 60.58
CA ALA A 9 -5.43 13.73 59.44
C ALA A 9 -6.32 13.80 58.18
N PRO A 10 -5.79 14.14 56.99
CA PRO A 10 -6.54 14.03 55.75
C PRO A 10 -6.67 12.55 55.33
N CYS A 11 -7.91 12.14 55.07
CA CYS A 11 -8.30 10.85 54.54
C CYS A 11 -7.75 10.67 53.11
N LEU A 12 -6.85 9.71 52.91
CA LEU A 12 -6.48 9.21 51.58
C LEU A 12 -7.58 8.27 51.10
N THR A 13 -8.39 8.73 50.15
CA THR A 13 -9.29 7.88 49.38
C THR A 13 -8.48 7.02 48.41
N PHE A 14 -8.29 5.74 48.76
CA PHE A 14 -7.86 4.73 47.80
C PHE A 14 -9.02 4.40 46.86
N HIS A 15 -8.98 4.89 45.63
CA HIS A 15 -9.77 4.31 44.55
C HIS A 15 -9.13 2.97 44.16
N THR A 16 -9.61 1.87 44.77
CA THR A 16 -9.49 0.53 44.21
C THR A 16 -10.34 0.47 42.95
N THR A 17 -9.73 0.63 41.78
CA THR A 17 -10.31 0.13 40.53
C THR A 17 -10.20 -1.39 40.55
N ALA A 18 -11.30 -2.02 40.94
CA ALA A 18 -11.51 -3.43 40.65
C ALA A 18 -11.36 -3.65 39.15
N SER A 19 -10.32 -4.38 38.74
CA SER A 19 -10.19 -4.87 37.37
C SER A 19 -11.27 -5.93 37.17
N SER A 20 -12.42 -5.47 36.68
CA SER A 20 -13.43 -6.33 36.06
C SER A 20 -12.74 -7.04 34.89
N MET A 21 -12.67 -8.37 34.93
CA MET A 21 -12.32 -9.18 33.77
C MET A 21 -13.43 -8.99 32.72
N MET A 22 -13.30 -7.95 31.91
CA MET A 22 -14.09 -7.79 30.70
C MET A 22 -13.57 -8.82 29.69
N GLY A 23 -14.40 -9.82 29.38
CA GLY A 23 -14.14 -10.72 28.26
C GLY A 23 -14.02 -9.94 26.94
N VAL A 24 -13.33 -10.52 25.96
CA VAL A 24 -13.17 -9.96 24.61
C VAL A 24 -14.51 -9.46 24.07
N THR A 25 -14.53 -8.22 23.59
CA THR A 25 -15.71 -7.64 22.95
C THR A 25 -15.91 -8.22 21.55
N MET A 26 -17.15 -8.18 21.05
CA MET A 26 -17.44 -8.59 19.66
C MET A 26 -16.60 -7.79 18.63
N GLU A 27 -16.30 -6.53 18.94
CA GLU A 27 -15.42 -5.70 18.12
C GLU A 27 -13.98 -6.22 18.10
N GLN A 28 -13.43 -6.62 19.26
CA GLN A 28 -12.10 -7.23 19.35
C GLN A 28 -12.05 -8.58 18.62
N PHE A 29 -13.13 -9.36 18.66
CA PHE A 29 -13.25 -10.61 17.91
C PHE A 29 -13.27 -10.39 16.39
N GLU A 30 -14.02 -9.39 15.90
CA GLU A 30 -14.00 -9.01 14.47
C GLU A 30 -12.64 -8.44 14.04
N GLN A 31 -11.99 -7.65 14.89
CA GLN A 31 -10.62 -7.20 14.65
C GLN A 31 -9.63 -8.37 14.57
N ALA A 32 -9.76 -9.39 15.42
CA ALA A 32 -8.94 -10.59 15.36
C ALA A 32 -9.15 -11.39 14.05
N LYS A 33 -10.40 -11.49 13.57
CA LYS A 33 -10.70 -12.12 12.27
C LYS A 33 -10.03 -11.37 11.11
N ASN A 34 -10.07 -10.04 11.13
CA ASN A 34 -9.40 -9.21 10.14
C ASN A 34 -7.87 -9.42 10.21
N LYS A 35 -7.30 -9.39 11.42
CA LYS A 35 -5.88 -9.64 11.70
C LYS A 35 -5.37 -11.00 11.22
N LEU A 36 -6.17 -12.06 11.32
CA LEU A 36 -5.82 -13.39 10.81
C LEU A 36 -5.51 -13.37 9.30
N SER A 37 -6.22 -12.55 8.52
CA SER A 37 -5.97 -12.39 7.08
C SER A 37 -4.68 -11.63 6.74
N HIS A 38 -4.02 -11.06 7.76
CA HIS A 38 -2.78 -10.29 7.65
C HIS A 38 -1.54 -11.04 8.16
N LEU A 39 -1.65 -12.33 8.52
CA LEU A 39 -0.48 -13.15 8.85
C LEU A 39 0.45 -13.27 7.64
N LYS A 40 1.73 -12.93 7.82
CA LYS A 40 2.78 -13.01 6.79
C LYS A 40 3.16 -14.46 6.48
N LYS A 41 3.07 -15.36 7.47
CA LYS A 41 3.37 -16.78 7.32
C LYS A 41 2.11 -17.61 7.46
N GLU A 42 1.91 -18.54 6.53
CA GLU A 42 0.78 -19.45 6.59
C GLU A 42 0.91 -20.39 7.81
N PRO A 43 -0.07 -20.44 8.73
CA PRO A 43 0.03 -21.30 9.91
C PRO A 43 0.03 -22.79 9.54
N GLY A 44 0.70 -23.60 10.35
CA GLY A 44 0.66 -25.05 10.23
C GLY A 44 -0.77 -25.60 10.32
N ASN A 45 -0.99 -26.80 9.77
CA ASN A 45 -2.34 -27.39 9.67
C ASN A 45 -3.04 -27.54 11.03
N ASP A 46 -2.31 -27.90 12.08
CA ASP A 46 -2.89 -28.02 13.43
C ASP A 46 -3.39 -26.66 13.97
N VAL A 47 -2.66 -25.59 13.67
CA VAL A 47 -3.05 -24.22 14.06
C VAL A 47 -4.27 -23.77 13.27
N LYS A 48 -4.32 -24.04 11.96
CA LYS A 48 -5.50 -23.76 11.12
C LYS A 48 -6.76 -24.48 11.61
N LEU A 49 -6.62 -25.75 12.01
CA LEU A 49 -7.71 -26.53 12.58
C LEU A 49 -8.19 -25.95 13.92
N LYS A 50 -7.27 -25.48 14.76
CA LYS A 50 -7.60 -24.81 16.03
C LYS A 50 -8.30 -23.46 15.82
N ILE A 51 -7.82 -22.64 14.89
CA ILE A 51 -8.46 -21.38 14.49
C ILE A 51 -9.89 -21.65 14.00
N TYR A 52 -10.06 -22.65 13.14
CA TYR A 52 -11.38 -23.04 12.62
C TYR A 52 -12.33 -23.49 13.74
N ALA A 53 -11.86 -24.37 14.64
CA ALA A 53 -12.66 -24.89 15.74
C ALA A 53 -13.13 -23.77 16.68
N LEU A 54 -12.22 -22.87 17.09
CA LEU A 54 -12.54 -21.73 17.95
C LEU A 54 -13.51 -20.76 17.28
N PHE A 55 -13.32 -20.46 16.00
CA PHE A 55 -14.24 -19.61 15.25
C PHE A 55 -15.66 -20.19 15.18
N LYS A 56 -15.78 -21.50 14.92
CA LYS A 56 -17.07 -22.19 14.87
C LYS A 56 -17.74 -22.23 16.24
N GLN A 57 -16.98 -22.52 17.30
CA GLN A 57 -17.49 -22.49 18.68
C GLN A 57 -17.96 -21.09 19.09
N ALA A 58 -17.21 -20.05 18.73
CA ALA A 58 -17.52 -18.65 19.02
C ALA A 58 -18.77 -18.12 18.29
N THR A 59 -19.06 -18.64 17.09
CA THR A 59 -20.15 -18.12 16.24
C THR A 59 -21.39 -19.01 16.22
N GLN A 60 -21.22 -20.30 16.52
CA GLN A 60 -22.28 -21.31 16.38
C GLN A 60 -22.45 -22.17 17.65
N GLY A 61 -21.57 -22.03 18.66
CA GLY A 61 -21.63 -22.82 19.87
C GLY A 61 -21.10 -24.26 19.69
N PRO A 62 -21.46 -25.18 20.61
CA PRO A 62 -20.98 -26.56 20.58
C PRO A 62 -21.31 -27.30 19.29
N CYS A 63 -20.38 -28.13 18.82
CA CYS A 63 -20.57 -28.92 17.60
C CYS A 63 -21.71 -29.94 17.75
N ASP A 64 -22.84 -29.61 17.10
CA ASP A 64 -24.06 -30.41 17.00
C ASP A 64 -24.29 -31.02 15.60
N THR A 65 -23.40 -30.72 14.66
CA THR A 65 -23.48 -31.20 13.27
C THR A 65 -23.15 -32.70 13.14
N PRO A 66 -23.76 -33.43 12.18
CA PRO A 66 -23.44 -34.83 11.92
C PRO A 66 -21.98 -35.05 11.57
N LYS A 67 -21.41 -36.16 12.04
CA LYS A 67 -20.01 -36.52 11.75
C LYS A 67 -19.80 -36.76 10.24
N PRO A 68 -18.85 -36.08 9.59
CA PRO A 68 -18.54 -36.29 8.16
C PRO A 68 -18.02 -37.71 7.86
N SER A 69 -18.08 -38.10 6.58
CA SER A 69 -17.58 -39.38 6.09
C SER A 69 -16.11 -39.61 6.43
N MET A 70 -15.72 -40.85 6.70
CA MET A 70 -14.33 -41.26 6.96
C MET A 70 -13.41 -41.05 5.74
N LEU A 71 -13.97 -40.94 4.55
CA LEU A 71 -13.24 -40.67 3.31
C LEU A 71 -13.03 -39.16 3.06
N ASP A 72 -13.70 -38.30 3.82
CA ASP A 72 -13.54 -36.84 3.77
C ASP A 72 -12.61 -36.37 4.90
N PHE A 73 -11.32 -36.60 4.69
CA PHE A 73 -10.29 -36.40 5.71
C PHE A 73 -10.24 -34.95 6.24
N VAL A 74 -10.49 -33.96 5.37
CA VAL A 74 -10.38 -32.53 5.73
C VAL A 74 -11.58 -32.10 6.57
N ASN A 75 -12.80 -32.40 6.15
CA ASN A 75 -13.98 -32.01 6.92
C ASN A 75 -14.12 -32.82 8.20
N LYS A 76 -13.68 -34.09 8.18
CA LYS A 76 -13.56 -34.89 9.40
C LYS A 76 -12.57 -34.28 10.39
N ALA A 77 -11.38 -33.85 9.97
CA ALA A 77 -10.41 -33.21 10.86
C ALA A 77 -10.96 -31.90 11.46
N LYS A 78 -11.59 -31.05 10.63
CA LYS A 78 -12.28 -29.83 11.09
C LYS A 78 -13.39 -30.12 12.11
N TRP A 79 -14.19 -31.15 11.84
CA TRP A 79 -15.27 -31.59 12.73
C TRP A 79 -14.71 -32.16 14.04
N ASP A 80 -13.70 -33.03 13.97
CA ASP A 80 -13.06 -33.64 15.15
C ASP A 80 -12.44 -32.52 16.03
N SER A 81 -11.77 -31.51 15.43
CA SER A 81 -11.24 -30.35 16.17
C SER A 81 -12.34 -29.48 16.81
N TRP A 82 -13.43 -29.16 16.11
CA TRP A 82 -14.55 -28.42 16.71
C TRP A 82 -15.24 -29.21 17.81
N LYS A 83 -15.44 -30.52 17.62
CA LYS A 83 -16.07 -31.39 18.64
C LYS A 83 -15.22 -31.50 19.91
N SER A 84 -13.89 -31.44 19.77
CA SER A 84 -12.93 -31.53 20.89
C SER A 84 -13.03 -30.35 21.88
N LEU A 85 -13.59 -29.21 21.48
CA LEU A 85 -13.82 -28.06 22.37
C LEU A 85 -14.95 -28.32 23.39
N GLY A 86 -15.76 -29.36 23.21
CA GLY A 86 -16.72 -29.81 24.23
C GLY A 86 -17.69 -28.70 24.68
N SER A 87 -17.63 -28.37 25.98
CA SER A 87 -18.52 -27.40 26.64
C SER A 87 -17.94 -25.98 26.73
N THR A 88 -16.86 -25.66 26.02
CA THR A 88 -16.33 -24.27 25.96
C THR A 88 -17.42 -23.32 25.50
N THR A 89 -17.65 -22.23 26.25
CA THR A 89 -18.69 -21.26 25.88
C THR A 89 -18.29 -20.44 24.65
N PRO A 90 -19.24 -19.84 23.93
CA PRO A 90 -18.92 -18.92 22.83
C PRO A 90 -17.97 -17.79 23.25
N GLU A 91 -18.14 -17.22 24.44
CA GLU A 91 -17.31 -16.14 24.97
C GLU A 91 -15.87 -16.60 25.26
N GLU A 92 -15.72 -17.78 25.86
CA GLU A 92 -14.40 -18.40 26.08
C GLU A 92 -13.71 -18.72 24.75
N ALA A 93 -14.47 -19.18 23.75
CA ALA A 93 -13.95 -19.44 22.42
C ALA A 93 -13.53 -18.15 21.70
N GLN A 94 -14.26 -17.04 21.87
CA GLN A 94 -13.89 -15.72 21.35
C GLN A 94 -12.58 -15.22 21.97
N GLN A 95 -12.42 -15.37 23.29
CA GLN A 95 -11.18 -15.01 24.00
C GLN A 95 -10.00 -15.84 23.49
N GLN A 96 -10.13 -17.17 23.48
CA GLN A 96 -9.08 -18.08 23.01
C GLN A 96 -8.73 -17.85 21.54
N TYR A 97 -9.71 -17.48 20.71
CA TYR A 97 -9.48 -17.10 19.32
C TYR A 97 -8.62 -15.84 19.24
N CYS A 98 -8.98 -14.78 19.97
CA CYS A 98 -8.23 -13.52 19.97
C CYS A 98 -6.80 -13.70 20.49
N ASP A 99 -6.62 -14.46 21.56
CA ASP A 99 -5.30 -14.76 22.13
C ASP A 99 -4.43 -15.53 21.15
N LEU A 100 -5.01 -16.53 20.46
CA LEU A 100 -4.31 -17.31 19.45
C LEU A 100 -3.85 -16.44 18.28
N ILE A 101 -4.73 -15.60 17.73
CA ILE A 101 -4.35 -14.68 16.64
C ILE A 101 -3.31 -13.66 17.11
N GLY A 102 -3.45 -13.12 18.32
CA GLY A 102 -2.47 -12.21 18.91
C GLY A 102 -1.09 -12.85 19.04
N SER A 103 -1.03 -14.11 19.49
CA SER A 103 0.24 -14.85 19.62
C SER A 103 0.90 -15.13 18.28
N LEU A 104 0.12 -15.42 17.23
CA LEU A 104 0.63 -15.65 15.88
C LEU A 104 1.22 -14.37 15.29
N LEU A 105 0.55 -13.23 15.48
CA LEU A 105 1.07 -11.93 15.05
C LEU A 105 2.31 -11.51 15.83
N ALA A 106 2.35 -11.75 17.15
CA ALA A 106 3.52 -11.45 17.97
C ALA A 106 4.73 -12.29 17.56
N ALA A 107 4.52 -13.55 17.19
CA ALA A 107 5.57 -14.43 16.67
C ALA A 107 6.10 -13.99 15.29
N GLU A 108 5.34 -13.22 14.51
CA GLU A 108 5.80 -12.57 13.26
C GLU A 108 6.53 -11.24 13.50
N GLY A 109 6.33 -10.62 14.67
CA GLY A 109 6.79 -9.28 15.05
C GLY A 109 8.12 -9.25 15.80
N GLY A 110 9.08 -10.11 15.44
CA GLY A 110 10.47 -9.94 15.86
C GLY A 110 11.05 -8.63 15.31
N ASP A 111 10.97 -7.60 16.14
CA ASP A 111 11.51 -6.23 16.03
C ASP A 111 10.90 -5.31 14.95
N SER A 112 9.69 -4.86 15.22
CA SER A 112 9.27 -3.46 14.98
C SER A 112 7.97 -3.22 15.75
N THR A 113 8.05 -2.51 16.87
CA THR A 113 6.86 -2.09 17.62
C THR A 113 5.90 -1.33 16.70
N PRO A 114 4.62 -1.74 16.57
CA PRO A 114 3.64 -0.98 15.83
C PRO A 114 3.34 0.30 16.60
N VAL A 115 3.62 1.44 15.98
CA VAL A 115 2.99 2.70 16.40
C VAL A 115 1.49 2.51 16.22
N SER A 116 0.74 2.74 17.30
CA SER A 116 -0.73 2.71 17.31
C SER A 116 -1.32 3.47 16.12
N PRO A 117 -2.46 3.05 15.54
CA PRO A 117 -3.13 3.81 14.51
C PRO A 117 -3.70 5.10 15.12
N ALA A 118 -2.90 6.16 15.10
CA ALA A 118 -3.41 7.51 15.24
C ALA A 118 -3.96 7.91 13.86
N ASP A 119 -5.28 8.06 13.75
CA ASP A 119 -6.02 8.79 12.70
C ASP A 119 -5.43 8.69 11.27
N SER A 120 -5.67 7.60 10.52
CA SER A 120 -5.35 7.64 9.09
C SER A 120 -6.43 8.41 8.32
N SER A 121 -6.09 9.63 7.88
CA SER A 121 -6.93 10.48 7.01
C SER A 121 -7.15 9.91 5.59
N TYR A 122 -6.53 8.77 5.27
CA TYR A 122 -6.55 8.12 3.96
C TYR A 122 -7.04 6.67 4.08
N GLU A 123 -7.81 6.20 3.10
CA GLU A 123 -8.28 4.81 3.07
C GLU A 123 -7.26 3.90 2.37
N THR A 124 -6.59 4.40 1.34
CA THR A 124 -5.76 3.62 0.43
C THR A 124 -4.26 3.84 0.62
N LEU A 125 -3.88 4.78 1.49
CA LEU A 125 -2.50 5.12 1.82
C LEU A 125 -2.22 4.98 3.32
N LEU A 126 -0.97 4.70 3.66
CA LEU A 126 -0.44 4.93 5.01
C LEU A 126 0.59 6.05 4.92
N VAL A 127 0.44 7.08 5.74
CA VAL A 127 1.37 8.22 5.78
C VAL A 127 1.98 8.31 7.17
N SER A 128 3.31 8.27 7.26
CA SER A 128 4.06 8.43 8.51
C SER A 128 5.12 9.52 8.39
N ARG A 129 5.52 10.09 9.54
CA ARG A 129 6.52 11.15 9.62
C ARG A 129 7.48 10.86 10.75
N GLU A 130 8.71 10.48 10.40
CA GLU A 130 9.74 10.10 11.35
C GLU A 130 11.10 10.52 10.79
N ASP A 131 12.07 10.86 11.65
CA ASP A 131 13.45 11.17 11.22
C ASP A 131 13.56 12.27 10.11
N ASN A 132 12.64 13.25 10.12
CA ASN A 132 12.46 14.28 9.06
C ASN A 132 12.16 13.71 7.66
N VAL A 133 11.57 12.52 7.62
CA VAL A 133 11.13 11.83 6.41
C VAL A 133 9.62 11.65 6.47
N THR A 134 8.91 12.17 5.48
CA THR A 134 7.50 11.82 5.27
C THR A 134 7.44 10.61 4.34
N THR A 135 6.86 9.51 4.79
CA THR A 135 6.70 8.28 4.02
C THR A 135 5.25 8.11 3.60
N ILE A 136 5.00 7.98 2.30
CA ILE A 136 3.72 7.67 1.69
C ILE A 136 3.78 6.22 1.20
N THR A 137 3.04 5.34 1.86
CA THR A 137 2.97 3.92 1.51
C THR A 137 1.66 3.62 0.80
N LEU A 138 1.72 3.09 -0.42
CA LEU A 138 0.55 2.59 -1.14
C LEU A 138 0.01 1.34 -0.42
N ASN A 139 -1.24 1.38 0.03
CA ASN A 139 -1.77 0.38 0.96
C ASN A 139 -3.02 -0.34 0.41
N ARG A 140 -2.87 -0.96 -0.76
CA ARG A 140 -3.85 -1.92 -1.29
C ARG A 140 -3.15 -3.25 -1.67
N PRO A 141 -2.43 -3.90 -0.75
CA PRO A 141 -1.55 -5.03 -1.08
C PRO A 141 -2.30 -6.22 -1.70
N LEU A 142 -3.53 -6.49 -1.26
CA LEU A 142 -4.39 -7.54 -1.84
C LEU A 142 -4.78 -7.29 -3.30
N LYS A 143 -4.64 -6.04 -3.77
CA LYS A 143 -4.84 -5.64 -5.16
C LYS A 143 -3.52 -5.18 -5.80
N LYS A 144 -2.38 -5.62 -5.26
CA LYS A 144 -1.03 -5.29 -5.77
C LYS A 144 -0.79 -3.77 -5.85
N ASN A 145 -1.41 -3.02 -4.94
CA ASN A 145 -1.39 -1.56 -4.90
C ASN A 145 -1.89 -0.90 -6.20
N ALA A 146 -2.82 -1.52 -6.92
CA ALA A 146 -3.46 -0.89 -8.08
C ALA A 146 -4.10 0.46 -7.70
N ILE A 147 -4.01 1.47 -8.58
CA ILE A 147 -4.42 2.84 -8.29
C ILE A 147 -5.86 3.07 -8.76
N THR A 148 -6.80 3.18 -7.82
CA THR A 148 -8.18 3.61 -8.09
C THR A 148 -8.27 5.13 -8.23
N ASN A 149 -9.38 5.65 -8.76
CA ASN A 149 -9.63 7.10 -8.76
C ASN A 149 -9.51 7.73 -7.35
N GLN A 150 -9.91 7.00 -6.31
CA GLN A 150 -9.71 7.44 -4.92
C GLN A 150 -8.23 7.52 -4.56
N MET A 151 -7.45 6.48 -4.83
CA MET A 151 -6.01 6.48 -4.54
C MET A 151 -5.27 7.57 -5.31
N TYR A 152 -5.67 7.91 -6.54
CA TYR A 152 -5.14 9.09 -7.25
C TYR A 152 -5.35 10.39 -6.46
N ASN A 153 -6.58 10.63 -5.99
CA ASN A 153 -6.89 11.83 -5.20
C ASN A 153 -6.15 11.83 -3.86
N GLU A 154 -6.06 10.69 -3.18
CA GLU A 154 -5.33 10.56 -1.91
C GLU A 154 -3.83 10.80 -2.11
N ILE A 155 -3.22 10.33 -3.22
CA ILE A 155 -1.81 10.59 -3.50
C ILE A 155 -1.57 12.08 -3.79
N ILE A 156 -2.46 12.74 -4.55
CA ILE A 156 -2.39 14.18 -4.78
C ILE A 156 -2.42 14.93 -3.44
N ALA A 157 -3.40 14.63 -2.59
CA ALA A 157 -3.53 15.25 -1.27
C ALA A 157 -2.30 15.00 -0.38
N ALA A 158 -1.79 13.76 -0.34
CA ALA A 158 -0.62 13.41 0.44
C ALA A 158 0.65 14.14 -0.04
N LEU A 159 0.83 14.31 -1.35
CA LEU A 159 1.92 15.13 -1.91
C LEU A 159 1.75 16.61 -1.56
N GLU A 160 0.55 17.16 -1.64
CA GLU A 160 0.27 18.56 -1.28
C GLU A 160 0.51 18.84 0.21
N GLU A 161 0.18 17.88 1.08
CA GLU A 161 0.47 17.94 2.52
C GLU A 161 1.96 17.79 2.79
N ALA A 162 2.63 16.81 2.19
CA ALA A 162 4.07 16.58 2.35
C ALA A 162 4.92 17.76 1.83
N ALA A 163 4.43 18.48 0.81
CA ALA A 163 5.08 19.68 0.31
C ALA A 163 5.12 20.82 1.35
N LYS A 164 4.17 20.84 2.29
CA LYS A 164 3.99 21.90 3.30
C LYS A 164 4.47 21.52 4.69
N ASP A 165 4.68 20.23 4.97
CA ASP A 165 5.13 19.79 6.29
C ASP A 165 6.61 20.13 6.57
N GLU A 166 7.13 19.76 7.75
CA GLU A 166 8.51 20.05 8.16
C GLU A 166 9.53 18.99 7.72
N SER A 167 9.10 17.94 6.98
CA SER A 167 10.02 16.90 6.52
C SER A 167 11.05 17.46 5.52
N ALA A 168 12.27 16.96 5.59
CA ALA A 168 13.34 17.32 4.66
C ALA A 168 13.21 16.57 3.33
N ILE A 169 12.71 15.34 3.36
CA ILE A 169 12.52 14.47 2.19
C ILE A 169 11.17 13.76 2.26
N THR A 170 10.64 13.38 1.10
CA THR A 170 9.42 12.57 0.99
C THR A 170 9.70 11.29 0.23
N VAL A 171 9.16 10.17 0.74
CA VAL A 171 9.44 8.82 0.24
C VAL A 171 8.13 8.15 -0.18
N PHE A 172 8.14 7.48 -1.33
CA PHE A 172 7.07 6.58 -1.77
C PHE A 172 7.51 5.12 -1.68
N THR A 173 6.62 4.25 -1.21
CA THR A 173 6.83 2.79 -1.23
C THR A 173 5.50 2.04 -1.34
N GLY A 174 5.52 0.74 -1.60
CA GLY A 174 4.34 -0.12 -1.63
C GLY A 174 4.26 -1.05 -0.42
N ALA A 175 3.07 -1.24 0.13
CA ALA A 175 2.83 -2.31 1.10
C ALA A 175 2.80 -3.68 0.40
N GLY A 176 3.38 -4.70 1.06
CA GLY A 176 3.39 -6.09 0.57
C GLY A 176 4.39 -6.36 -0.55
N ASP A 177 4.03 -7.26 -1.48
CA ASP A 177 4.97 -7.81 -2.46
C ASP A 177 5.15 -6.95 -3.72
N PHE A 178 4.23 -6.02 -3.98
CA PHE A 178 4.28 -5.13 -5.13
C PHE A 178 4.60 -3.71 -4.68
N TYR A 179 5.35 -2.99 -5.51
CA TYR A 179 5.36 -1.54 -5.41
C TYR A 179 3.97 -1.04 -5.82
N CYS A 180 3.60 -1.25 -7.08
CA CYS A 180 2.29 -0.88 -7.62
C CYS A 180 2.04 -1.55 -8.98
N SER A 181 0.88 -2.16 -9.17
CA SER A 181 0.47 -2.75 -10.46
C SER A 181 -0.12 -1.73 -11.45
N GLY A 182 0.01 -0.44 -11.18
CA GLY A 182 -0.48 0.64 -12.04
C GLY A 182 -1.97 0.93 -11.86
N ASN A 183 -2.58 1.55 -12.85
CA ASN A 183 -3.98 1.93 -12.83
C ASN A 183 -4.90 0.71 -12.58
N ASP A 184 -5.85 0.85 -11.66
CA ASP A 184 -6.86 -0.17 -11.44
C ASP A 184 -7.82 -0.19 -12.64
N LEU A 185 -7.78 -1.26 -13.45
CA LEU A 185 -8.57 -1.33 -14.68
C LEU A 185 -10.10 -1.35 -14.41
N THR A 186 -10.54 -1.53 -13.16
CA THR A 186 -11.95 -1.35 -12.79
C THR A 186 -12.40 0.12 -12.85
N ASN A 187 -11.47 1.08 -12.92
CA ASN A 187 -11.79 2.48 -13.20
C ASN A 187 -12.49 2.65 -14.57
N PHE A 188 -12.26 1.74 -15.52
CA PHE A 188 -12.87 1.77 -16.87
C PHE A 188 -14.20 1.01 -16.97
N THR A 189 -14.58 0.21 -15.97
CA THR A 189 -15.74 -0.69 -16.09
C THR A 189 -17.06 -0.04 -15.68
N LYS A 190 -17.01 1.09 -14.96
CA LYS A 190 -18.22 1.76 -14.43
C LYS A 190 -18.56 2.97 -15.29
N ILE A 191 -19.15 2.73 -16.47
CA ILE A 191 -19.59 3.81 -17.36
C ILE A 191 -20.73 4.60 -16.68
N PRO A 192 -20.53 5.89 -16.37
CA PRO A 192 -21.54 6.72 -15.76
C PRO A 192 -22.64 7.12 -16.77
N GLU A 193 -23.77 7.64 -16.29
CA GLU A 193 -24.94 7.97 -17.14
C GLU A 193 -24.63 9.03 -18.22
N ASP A 194 -23.68 9.93 -17.95
CA ASP A 194 -23.15 10.94 -18.87
C ASP A 194 -22.20 10.36 -19.94
N GLY A 195 -21.93 9.05 -19.90
CA GLY A 195 -21.29 8.29 -20.96
C GLY A 195 -19.77 8.22 -20.90
N ILE A 196 -19.20 7.44 -21.83
CA ILE A 196 -17.75 7.14 -21.88
C ILE A 196 -16.89 8.37 -22.16
N GLN A 197 -17.41 9.33 -22.93
CA GLN A 197 -16.69 10.56 -23.28
C GLN A 197 -16.44 11.42 -22.04
N GLU A 198 -17.44 11.58 -21.18
CA GLU A 198 -17.30 12.39 -19.96
C GLU A 198 -16.50 11.66 -18.88
N MET A 199 -16.62 10.32 -18.81
CA MET A 199 -15.70 9.51 -18.00
C MET A 199 -14.24 9.74 -18.42
N ALA A 200 -13.94 9.67 -19.72
CA ALA A 200 -12.58 9.83 -20.23
C ALA A 200 -12.03 11.23 -19.92
N LYS A 201 -12.81 12.30 -20.11
CA LYS A 201 -12.40 13.67 -19.75
C LYS A 201 -12.09 13.82 -18.27
N ARG A 202 -12.99 13.36 -17.37
CA ARG A 202 -12.77 13.40 -15.92
C ARG A 202 -11.54 12.59 -15.50
N GLY A 203 -11.34 11.42 -16.10
CA GLY A 203 -10.14 10.61 -15.92
C GLY A 203 -8.88 11.35 -16.36
N GLY A 204 -8.94 12.07 -17.47
CA GLY A 204 -7.82 12.84 -18.01
C GLY A 204 -7.46 14.02 -17.10
N GLU A 205 -8.46 14.74 -16.60
CA GLU A 205 -8.24 15.80 -15.60
C GLU A 205 -7.62 15.29 -14.31
N LEU A 206 -8.07 14.13 -13.82
CA LEU A 206 -7.49 13.50 -12.64
C LEU A 206 -6.03 13.09 -12.88
N LEU A 207 -5.73 12.47 -14.02
CA LEU A 207 -4.37 12.09 -14.41
C LEU A 207 -3.46 13.32 -14.53
N ARG A 208 -3.94 14.39 -15.17
CA ARG A 208 -3.20 15.65 -15.30
C ARG A 208 -2.81 16.22 -13.94
N LYS A 209 -3.77 16.29 -13.01
CA LYS A 209 -3.53 16.75 -11.63
C LYS A 209 -2.56 15.84 -10.88
N TYR A 210 -2.70 14.53 -11.05
CA TYR A 210 -1.81 13.54 -10.45
C TYR A 210 -0.36 13.74 -10.89
N VAL A 211 -0.09 13.77 -12.20
CA VAL A 211 1.27 13.96 -12.73
C VAL A 211 1.82 15.34 -12.36
N LYS A 212 0.99 16.39 -12.41
CA LYS A 212 1.34 17.75 -11.98
C LYS A 212 1.86 17.78 -10.53
N ALA A 213 1.26 17.01 -9.62
CA ALA A 213 1.69 16.94 -8.23
C ALA A 213 3.14 16.44 -8.09
N TYR A 214 3.61 15.55 -8.97
CA TYR A 214 5.01 15.11 -9.01
C TYR A 214 5.94 16.17 -9.63
N ILE A 215 5.51 16.78 -10.74
CA ILE A 215 6.30 17.81 -11.45
C ILE A 215 6.61 18.98 -10.51
N ASP A 216 5.62 19.43 -9.74
CA ASP A 216 5.72 20.62 -8.89
C ASP A 216 6.23 20.33 -7.47
N PHE A 217 6.49 19.07 -7.12
CA PHE A 217 6.84 18.71 -5.75
C PHE A 217 8.19 19.33 -5.33
N PRO A 218 8.24 20.18 -4.28
CA PRO A 218 9.38 21.08 -4.05
C PRO A 218 10.55 20.44 -3.30
N LYS A 219 10.29 19.38 -2.51
CA LYS A 219 11.30 18.70 -1.69
C LYS A 219 11.87 17.49 -2.45
N PRO A 220 13.03 16.95 -2.07
CA PRO A 220 13.51 15.69 -2.62
C PRO A 220 12.46 14.59 -2.46
N LEU A 221 12.15 13.94 -3.58
CA LEU A 221 11.16 12.87 -3.68
C LEU A 221 11.87 11.57 -4.06
N VAL A 222 11.75 10.57 -3.21
CA VAL A 222 12.46 9.29 -3.34
C VAL A 222 11.48 8.14 -3.49
N ALA A 223 11.69 7.27 -4.48
CA ALA A 223 10.94 6.03 -4.62
C ALA A 223 11.74 4.87 -4.01
N VAL A 224 11.09 4.08 -3.16
CA VAL A 224 11.60 2.83 -2.59
C VAL A 224 10.77 1.71 -3.20
N VAL A 225 11.23 1.18 -4.33
CA VAL A 225 10.52 0.21 -5.15
C VAL A 225 10.76 -1.19 -4.61
N ASN A 226 9.88 -1.61 -3.69
CA ASN A 226 9.94 -2.88 -2.97
C ASN A 226 9.51 -4.12 -3.79
N GLY A 227 9.18 -3.99 -5.08
CA GLY A 227 8.71 -5.10 -5.88
C GLY A 227 8.28 -4.68 -7.29
N PRO A 228 7.50 -5.49 -8.01
CA PRO A 228 7.05 -5.13 -9.36
C PRO A 228 6.28 -3.81 -9.39
N ALA A 229 6.62 -2.98 -10.38
CA ALA A 229 6.01 -1.69 -10.71
C ALA A 229 5.48 -1.74 -12.16
N VAL A 230 4.26 -1.23 -12.38
CA VAL A 230 3.60 -1.27 -13.69
C VAL A 230 2.90 0.06 -14.04
N GLY A 231 2.91 0.42 -15.33
CA GLY A 231 2.16 1.54 -15.89
C GLY A 231 2.55 2.88 -15.27
N ILE A 232 1.55 3.68 -14.88
CA ILE A 232 1.75 5.01 -14.29
C ILE A 232 2.74 5.03 -13.13
N SER A 233 2.80 3.96 -12.31
CA SER A 233 3.72 3.90 -11.17
C SER A 233 5.20 3.77 -11.57
N VAL A 234 5.47 3.41 -12.83
CA VAL A 234 6.80 3.35 -13.43
C VAL A 234 7.12 4.64 -14.15
N THR A 235 6.16 5.22 -14.89
CA THR A 235 6.40 6.43 -15.68
C THR A 235 6.68 7.64 -14.81
N VAL A 236 5.97 7.81 -13.70
CA VAL A 236 6.26 8.89 -12.75
C VAL A 236 7.63 8.78 -12.10
N LEU A 237 8.30 7.61 -12.13
CA LEU A 237 9.66 7.49 -11.60
C LEU A 237 10.66 8.41 -12.31
N GLY A 238 10.41 8.75 -13.58
CA GLY A 238 11.19 9.78 -14.30
C GLY A 238 11.06 11.19 -13.72
N LEU A 239 10.12 11.41 -12.79
CA LEU A 239 9.91 12.66 -12.07
C LEU A 239 10.47 12.63 -10.64
N PHE A 240 10.87 11.46 -10.12
CA PHE A 240 11.52 11.34 -8.82
C PHE A 240 12.97 11.83 -8.86
N ASP A 241 13.55 12.18 -7.71
CA ASP A 241 14.94 12.59 -7.60
C ASP A 241 15.87 11.39 -7.39
N LEU A 242 15.40 10.37 -6.66
CA LEU A 242 16.10 9.11 -6.45
C LEU A 242 15.12 7.95 -6.53
N VAL A 243 15.59 6.82 -7.06
CA VAL A 243 14.82 5.57 -7.16
C VAL A 243 15.69 4.44 -6.66
N TYR A 244 15.35 3.86 -5.51
CA TYR A 244 16.00 2.68 -4.97
C TYR A 244 15.11 1.46 -5.17
N ALA A 245 15.68 0.35 -5.63
CA ALA A 245 14.91 -0.85 -5.93
C ALA A 245 15.50 -2.10 -5.27
N THR A 246 14.64 -3.02 -4.87
CA THR A 246 15.06 -4.40 -4.58
C THR A 246 15.40 -5.13 -5.88
N ASP A 247 16.31 -6.09 -5.85
CA ASP A 247 16.72 -6.89 -7.01
C ASP A 247 15.56 -7.72 -7.62
N ARG A 248 14.52 -8.03 -6.83
CA ARG A 248 13.29 -8.66 -7.32
C ARG A 248 12.30 -7.71 -8.02
N ALA A 249 12.57 -6.40 -8.03
CA ALA A 249 11.70 -5.44 -8.68
C ALA A 249 11.74 -5.59 -10.22
N THR A 250 10.61 -5.28 -10.85
CA THR A 250 10.51 -5.21 -12.31
C THR A 250 9.73 -3.97 -12.70
N PHE A 251 10.00 -3.45 -13.90
CA PHE A 251 9.45 -2.19 -14.39
C PHE A 251 8.82 -2.45 -15.76
N HIS A 252 7.53 -2.16 -15.90
CA HIS A 252 6.78 -2.52 -17.09
C HIS A 252 5.73 -1.48 -17.45
N THR A 253 5.70 -1.03 -18.71
CA THR A 253 4.73 -0.05 -19.22
C THR A 253 3.96 -0.64 -20.42
N PRO A 254 2.98 -1.55 -20.19
CA PRO A 254 2.30 -2.28 -21.25
C PRO A 254 1.23 -1.44 -22.00
N PHE A 255 1.55 -0.20 -22.39
CA PHE A 255 0.57 0.73 -22.94
C PHE A 255 -0.03 0.24 -24.24
N SER A 256 0.80 -0.17 -25.20
CA SER A 256 0.32 -0.63 -26.51
C SER A 256 -0.48 -1.92 -26.40
N GLN A 257 -0.15 -2.80 -25.44
CA GLN A 257 -0.97 -4.00 -25.17
C GLN A 257 -2.38 -3.65 -24.67
N LEU A 258 -2.54 -2.49 -24.03
CA LEU A 258 -3.82 -2.00 -23.51
C LEU A 258 -4.51 -1.00 -24.45
N GLY A 259 -4.01 -0.79 -25.68
CA GLY A 259 -4.56 0.21 -26.61
C GLY A 259 -4.41 1.66 -26.13
N GLN A 260 -3.41 1.91 -25.28
CA GLN A 260 -3.12 3.20 -24.67
C GLN A 260 -1.80 3.79 -25.18
N THR A 261 -1.59 5.09 -24.92
CA THR A 261 -0.34 5.81 -25.19
C THR A 261 0.44 6.06 -23.92
N ALA A 262 1.70 6.49 -24.07
CA ALA A 262 2.56 6.89 -22.96
C ALA A 262 1.99 8.08 -22.16
N GLU A 263 2.33 8.11 -20.88
CA GLU A 263 1.84 9.07 -19.88
C GLU A 263 2.87 9.29 -18.77
N GLY A 264 2.56 10.11 -17.75
CA GLY A 264 3.49 10.38 -16.64
C GLY A 264 4.75 11.15 -17.07
N CYS A 265 4.66 11.91 -18.16
CA CYS A 265 5.78 12.54 -18.89
C CYS A 265 6.77 11.56 -19.52
N SER A 266 6.46 10.26 -19.57
CA SER A 266 7.41 9.23 -20.04
C SER A 266 7.76 9.35 -21.53
N SER A 267 6.89 9.94 -22.36
CA SER A 267 7.23 10.23 -23.77
C SER A 267 8.41 11.20 -23.91
N TYR A 268 8.71 11.98 -22.86
CA TYR A 268 9.83 12.91 -22.80
C TYR A 268 10.95 12.43 -21.86
N THR A 269 10.61 11.97 -20.66
CA THR A 269 11.60 11.62 -19.64
C THR A 269 12.35 10.34 -20.00
N PHE A 270 11.69 9.31 -20.52
CA PHE A 270 12.36 8.03 -20.79
C PHE A 270 13.40 8.16 -21.92
N PRO A 271 13.12 8.78 -23.08
CA PRO A 271 14.16 8.99 -24.09
C PRO A 271 15.36 9.77 -23.57
N LYS A 272 15.18 10.73 -22.64
CA LYS A 272 16.28 11.48 -22.01
C LYS A 272 17.08 10.65 -21.01
N ILE A 273 16.43 9.75 -20.29
CA ILE A 273 17.05 8.89 -19.26
C ILE A 273 17.82 7.72 -19.90
N MET A 274 17.16 6.96 -20.78
CA MET A 274 17.68 5.67 -21.28
C MET A 274 18.00 5.66 -22.78
N GLY A 275 17.85 6.80 -23.46
CA GLY A 275 17.98 6.91 -24.91
C GLY A 275 16.73 6.42 -25.66
N PRO A 276 16.50 6.91 -26.89
CA PRO A 276 15.25 6.69 -27.62
C PRO A 276 14.98 5.22 -27.94
N ALA A 277 16.00 4.43 -28.29
CA ALA A 277 15.82 3.03 -28.64
C ALA A 277 15.29 2.18 -27.46
N LYS A 278 15.84 2.40 -26.25
CA LYS A 278 15.41 1.66 -25.05
C LYS A 278 14.10 2.18 -24.50
N ALA A 279 13.85 3.47 -24.59
CA ALA A 279 12.54 4.04 -24.31
C ALA A 279 11.48 3.43 -25.24
N ASN A 280 11.74 3.28 -26.54
CA ASN A 280 10.81 2.67 -27.49
C ASN A 280 10.56 1.19 -27.22
N GLU A 281 11.58 0.40 -26.87
CA GLU A 281 11.40 -0.99 -26.43
C GLU A 281 10.39 -1.08 -25.27
N MET A 282 10.47 -0.18 -24.31
CA MET A 282 9.63 -0.17 -23.11
C MET A 282 8.22 0.42 -23.37
N LEU A 283 8.14 1.58 -24.02
CA LEU A 283 6.91 2.35 -24.21
C LEU A 283 6.05 1.86 -25.39
N LEU A 284 6.67 1.43 -26.49
CA LEU A 284 5.96 0.99 -27.70
C LEU A 284 5.84 -0.53 -27.78
N PHE A 285 6.86 -1.24 -27.32
CA PHE A 285 6.94 -2.70 -27.44
C PHE A 285 6.76 -3.44 -26.10
N ASN A 286 6.33 -2.72 -25.05
CA ASN A 286 5.97 -3.28 -23.75
C ASN A 286 7.09 -4.12 -23.11
N LYS A 287 8.36 -3.78 -23.36
CA LYS A 287 9.46 -4.51 -22.74
C LYS A 287 9.43 -4.31 -21.22
N LYS A 288 9.42 -5.43 -20.50
CA LYS A 288 9.63 -5.45 -19.05
C LYS A 288 11.12 -5.44 -18.74
N LEU A 289 11.54 -4.55 -17.85
CA LEU A 289 12.90 -4.45 -17.34
C LEU A 289 13.00 -5.11 -15.97
N THR A 290 14.14 -5.75 -15.72
CA THR A 290 14.59 -6.11 -14.36
C THR A 290 15.10 -4.88 -13.61
N ALA A 291 15.26 -4.96 -12.28
CA ALA A 291 15.88 -3.90 -11.50
C ALA A 291 17.28 -3.53 -12.00
N ALA A 292 18.12 -4.53 -12.28
CA ALA A 292 19.46 -4.31 -12.82
C ALA A 292 19.43 -3.55 -14.16
N GLN A 293 18.59 -3.99 -15.11
CA GLN A 293 18.45 -3.28 -16.40
C GLN A 293 17.92 -1.86 -16.24
N ALA A 294 16.95 -1.63 -15.34
CA ALA A 294 16.42 -0.29 -15.09
C ALA A 294 17.49 0.62 -14.46
N CYS A 295 18.40 0.06 -13.67
CA CYS A 295 19.56 0.76 -13.11
C CYS A 295 20.59 1.11 -14.18
N ASP A 296 20.98 0.13 -15.02
CA ASP A 296 21.92 0.33 -16.13
C ASP A 296 21.44 1.38 -17.12
N LEU A 297 20.12 1.52 -17.26
CA LEU A 297 19.45 2.48 -18.14
C LEU A 297 19.14 3.83 -17.46
N GLY A 298 19.50 4.00 -16.19
CA GLY A 298 19.38 5.27 -15.45
C GLY A 298 18.01 5.59 -14.85
N LEU A 299 17.02 4.69 -14.96
CA LEU A 299 15.70 4.87 -14.32
C LEU A 299 15.77 4.57 -12.81
N VAL A 300 16.64 3.66 -12.41
CA VAL A 300 16.91 3.30 -11.00
C VAL A 300 18.29 3.83 -10.61
N THR A 301 18.38 4.45 -9.43
CA THR A 301 19.63 4.97 -8.88
C THR A 301 20.55 3.85 -8.39
N GLU A 302 19.99 2.90 -7.64
CA GLU A 302 20.74 1.77 -7.08
C GLU A 302 19.80 0.60 -6.78
N VAL A 303 20.33 -0.62 -6.92
CA VAL A 303 19.63 -1.89 -6.66
C VAL A 303 20.26 -2.58 -5.47
N PHE A 304 19.43 -3.08 -4.55
CA PHE A 304 19.87 -3.80 -3.35
C PHE A 304 19.32 -5.22 -3.34
N PRO A 305 20.03 -6.19 -2.74
CA PRO A 305 19.48 -7.52 -2.49
C PRO A 305 18.20 -7.45 -1.64
N ASP A 306 17.16 -8.20 -2.01
CA ASP A 306 15.88 -8.15 -1.29
C ASP A 306 16.00 -8.43 0.22
N SER A 307 16.94 -9.30 0.61
CA SER A 307 17.18 -9.67 2.01
C SER A 307 17.67 -8.53 2.89
N SER A 308 18.32 -7.50 2.31
CA SER A 308 18.88 -6.36 3.03
C SER A 308 18.29 -5.01 2.60
N PHE A 309 17.49 -4.99 1.53
CA PHE A 309 16.90 -3.80 0.91
C PHE A 309 16.28 -2.83 1.91
N GLN A 310 15.39 -3.31 2.79
CA GLN A 310 14.72 -2.44 3.77
C GLN A 310 15.74 -1.79 4.72
N ALA A 311 16.61 -2.58 5.35
CA ALA A 311 17.56 -2.08 6.33
C ALA A 311 18.53 -1.05 5.72
N GLU A 312 19.08 -1.35 4.54
CA GLU A 312 20.08 -0.50 3.89
C GLU A 312 19.47 0.82 3.39
N VAL A 313 18.33 0.75 2.70
CA VAL A 313 17.69 1.94 2.13
C VAL A 313 17.19 2.87 3.23
N TRP A 314 16.49 2.35 4.25
CA TRP A 314 15.97 3.19 5.34
C TRP A 314 17.09 3.81 6.18
N SER A 315 18.20 3.10 6.42
CA SER A 315 19.38 3.67 7.08
C SER A 315 19.91 4.88 6.31
N ARG A 316 19.99 4.78 4.98
CA ARG A 316 20.43 5.87 4.10
C ARG A 316 19.46 7.06 4.10
N LEU A 317 18.15 6.80 4.00
CA LEU A 317 17.12 7.84 4.00
C LEU A 317 17.09 8.62 5.33
N LYS A 318 17.27 7.93 6.46
CA LYS A 318 17.46 8.57 7.77
C LYS A 318 18.70 9.47 7.82
N GLY A 319 19.76 9.08 7.12
CA GLY A 319 20.94 9.94 6.91
C GLY A 319 20.59 11.21 6.14
N TYR A 320 19.83 11.08 5.04
CA TYR A 320 19.40 12.22 4.23
C TYR A 320 18.44 13.18 4.96
N GLY A 321 17.55 12.65 5.81
CA GLY A 321 16.67 13.47 6.66
C GLY A 321 17.39 14.40 7.64
N LYS A 322 18.68 14.16 7.90
CA LYS A 322 19.52 15.01 8.76
C LYS A 322 20.22 16.16 8.02
N LEU A 323 20.15 16.20 6.69
CA LEU A 323 20.76 17.27 5.90
C LEU A 323 19.95 18.57 6.02
N PRO A 324 20.56 19.76 5.82
CA PRO A 324 19.84 21.03 5.91
C PRO A 324 18.69 21.13 4.87
N PRO A 325 17.41 21.21 5.28
CA PRO A 325 16.26 21.05 4.38
C PRO A 325 16.18 22.15 3.31
N ASN A 326 16.50 23.40 3.66
CA ASN A 326 16.53 24.49 2.70
C ASN A 326 17.60 24.31 1.61
N CYS A 327 18.74 23.69 1.96
CA CYS A 327 19.79 23.39 0.97
C CYS A 327 19.26 22.38 -0.07
N LEU A 328 18.62 21.32 0.40
CA LEU A 328 18.02 20.30 -0.46
C LEU A 328 16.93 20.89 -1.37
N LEU A 329 15.99 21.64 -0.79
CA LEU A 329 14.87 22.27 -1.50
C LEU A 329 15.37 23.22 -2.59
N PHE A 330 16.28 24.14 -2.26
CA PHE A 330 16.77 25.12 -3.25
C PHE A 330 17.67 24.47 -4.31
N SER A 331 18.46 23.46 -3.95
CA SER A 331 19.25 22.70 -4.92
C SER A 331 18.35 21.98 -5.92
N LYS A 332 17.31 21.27 -5.45
CA LYS A 332 16.32 20.65 -6.33
C LYS A 332 15.65 21.68 -7.23
N ARG A 333 15.26 22.84 -6.69
CA ARG A 333 14.64 23.91 -7.48
C ARG A 333 15.53 24.37 -8.63
N LEU A 334 16.84 24.57 -8.39
CA LEU A 334 17.79 24.96 -9.43
C LEU A 334 17.94 23.87 -10.51
N ILE A 335 17.91 22.59 -10.12
CA ILE A 335 17.98 21.46 -11.06
C ILE A 335 16.71 21.38 -11.92
N ARG A 336 15.53 21.51 -11.29
CA ARG A 336 14.23 21.22 -11.91
C ARG A 336 13.61 22.38 -12.67
N SER A 337 13.90 23.62 -12.28
CA SER A 337 13.20 24.81 -12.81
C SER A 337 13.29 24.97 -14.33
N THR A 338 14.38 24.47 -14.94
CA THR A 338 14.61 24.52 -16.39
C THR A 338 13.71 23.58 -17.18
N GLU A 339 13.12 22.57 -16.53
CA GLU A 339 12.32 21.53 -17.18
C GLU A 339 10.82 21.63 -16.82
N THR A 340 10.44 22.37 -15.78
CA THR A 340 9.07 22.42 -15.24
C THR A 340 8.02 22.77 -16.29
N GLU A 341 8.21 23.87 -17.03
CA GLU A 341 7.25 24.30 -18.08
C GLU A 341 7.12 23.24 -19.18
N ARG A 342 8.25 22.64 -19.59
CA ARG A 342 8.26 21.60 -20.60
C ARG A 342 7.51 20.35 -20.13
N LEU A 343 7.70 19.94 -18.88
CA LEU A 343 7.02 18.78 -18.32
C LEU A 343 5.51 18.98 -18.21
N HIS A 344 5.05 20.17 -17.81
CA HIS A 344 3.60 20.48 -17.83
C HIS A 344 3.01 20.36 -19.23
N ALA A 345 3.67 20.95 -20.24
CA ALA A 345 3.22 20.85 -21.62
C ALA A 345 3.22 19.41 -22.17
N VAL A 346 4.19 18.59 -21.76
CA VAL A 346 4.23 17.16 -22.13
C VAL A 346 3.07 16.41 -21.47
N ASN A 347 2.84 16.62 -20.18
CA ASN A 347 1.73 16.02 -19.44
C ASN A 347 0.38 16.35 -20.10
N ASP A 348 0.15 17.62 -20.48
CA ASP A 348 -1.07 18.04 -21.15
C ASP A 348 -1.28 17.30 -22.48
N ALA A 349 -0.23 17.24 -23.32
CA ALA A 349 -0.30 16.55 -24.62
C ALA A 349 -0.52 15.03 -24.48
N GLU A 350 0.13 14.39 -23.50
CA GLU A 350 -0.07 12.96 -23.21
C GLU A 350 -1.51 12.68 -22.75
N VAL A 351 -2.05 13.52 -21.86
CA VAL A 351 -3.42 13.39 -21.37
C VAL A 351 -4.44 13.59 -22.48
N GLU A 352 -4.27 14.61 -23.33
CA GLU A 352 -5.16 14.84 -24.48
C GLU A 352 -5.23 13.60 -25.39
N ARG A 353 -4.08 12.99 -25.69
CA ARG A 353 -4.03 11.78 -26.50
C ARG A 353 -4.66 10.58 -25.78
N LEU A 354 -4.46 10.44 -24.47
CA LEU A 354 -5.06 9.36 -23.70
C LEU A 354 -6.58 9.45 -23.62
N VAL A 355 -7.14 10.66 -23.47
CA VAL A 355 -8.60 10.87 -23.48
C VAL A 355 -9.21 10.39 -24.79
N GLU A 356 -8.57 10.71 -25.93
CA GLU A 356 -8.95 10.14 -27.23
C GLU A 356 -8.86 8.61 -27.19
N ARG A 357 -7.75 8.05 -26.70
CA ARG A 357 -7.53 6.59 -26.67
C ARG A 357 -8.49 5.81 -25.80
N TRP A 358 -8.88 6.30 -24.64
CA TRP A 358 -9.83 5.59 -23.76
C TRP A 358 -11.23 5.45 -24.37
N THR A 359 -11.54 6.22 -25.41
CA THR A 359 -12.82 6.13 -26.13
C THR A 359 -12.73 5.30 -27.42
N SER A 360 -11.58 4.69 -27.68
CA SER A 360 -11.33 3.89 -28.88
C SER A 360 -11.68 2.41 -28.74
N ASP A 361 -11.97 1.77 -29.87
CA ASP A 361 -12.22 0.32 -29.94
C ASP A 361 -11.01 -0.50 -29.50
N GLU A 362 -9.79 -0.09 -29.84
CA GLU A 362 -8.56 -0.81 -29.45
C GLU A 362 -8.41 -0.89 -27.93
N CYS A 363 -8.60 0.23 -27.23
CA CYS A 363 -8.51 0.30 -25.78
C CYS A 363 -9.65 -0.50 -25.13
N PHE A 364 -10.88 -0.32 -25.62
CA PHE A 364 -12.05 -1.05 -25.13
C PHE A 364 -11.85 -2.56 -25.24
N ASN A 365 -11.46 -3.05 -26.42
CA ASN A 365 -11.24 -4.48 -26.68
C ASN A 365 -10.11 -5.05 -25.83
N ALA A 366 -9.02 -4.30 -25.62
CA ALA A 366 -7.90 -4.72 -24.79
C ALA A 366 -8.29 -4.83 -23.30
N ILE A 367 -9.03 -3.85 -22.76
CA ILE A 367 -9.52 -3.87 -21.39
C ILE A 367 -10.48 -5.05 -21.17
N MET A 368 -11.41 -5.29 -22.09
CA MET A 368 -12.32 -6.43 -22.02
C MET A 368 -11.58 -7.77 -22.04
N SER A 369 -10.56 -7.90 -22.91
CA SER A 369 -9.71 -9.09 -22.99
C SER A 369 -8.94 -9.34 -21.69
N PHE A 370 -8.49 -8.28 -21.01
CA PHE A 370 -7.82 -8.41 -19.71
C PHE A 370 -8.72 -9.07 -18.66
N PHE A 371 -9.98 -8.62 -18.54
CA PHE A 371 -10.92 -9.18 -17.57
C PHE A 371 -11.31 -10.63 -17.88
N GLN A 372 -11.45 -10.97 -19.18
CA GLN A 372 -11.73 -12.35 -19.61
C GLN A 372 -10.59 -13.32 -19.33
N ASN A 373 -9.33 -12.87 -19.43
CA ASN A 373 -8.18 -13.71 -19.14
C ASN A 373 -7.94 -13.84 -17.63
N LYS A 374 -8.27 -12.80 -16.87
CA LYS A 374 -8.16 -12.83 -15.39
C LYS A 374 -9.17 -13.78 -14.75
N SER A 375 -10.36 -13.97 -15.33
CA SER A 375 -11.35 -14.91 -14.79
C SER A 375 -11.02 -16.39 -15.06
N LYS A 376 -10.01 -16.67 -15.89
CA LYS A 376 -9.52 -18.03 -16.20
C LYS A 376 -8.35 -18.47 -15.32
N LEU A 377 -7.80 -17.56 -14.51
CA LEU A 377 -6.73 -17.76 -13.53
C LEU A 377 -7.35 -17.82 -12.13
#